data_AF-A0A6H5HUD7-F1
#
_entry.id   AF-A0A6H5HUD7-F1
#
_cell.length_a   1.000
_cell.length_b   1.000
_cell.length_c   1.000
_cell.angle_alpha   90.00
_cell.angle_beta   90.00
_cell.angle_gamma   90.00
#
_symmetry.space_group_name_H-M   'P 1'
#
loop_
_entity.id
_entity.type
_entity.pdbx_description
1 polymer ?
#
loop_
_entity_poly.entity_id
_entity_poly.type
_entity_poly.pdbx_seq_one_letter_code
_entity_poly.pdbx_strand_id
1 'polypeptide(L)'
;MKGDLPLSLKRKLVDMCILPVLTYGAQTWSLTLSQKSKLGVCQRAMERSVLGVKLTDRIPNSTIRSKTGIFDVGRKAAKLKWDWAGHVCRMPQDRWARLATEWIPAGWRRKRGRPRTRWSDDLDAMNKEWR
;
A
#
# COMPACT_ATOMS: atom_id res chain seq x y z
N MET A 1 5.51 10.70 17.65
CA MET A 1 5.50 12.17 17.45
C MET A 1 4.89 12.88 18.66
N LYS A 2 5.51 12.74 19.84
CA LYS A 2 4.95 13.26 21.10
C LYS A 2 5.36 14.70 21.42
N GLY A 3 6.26 15.29 20.62
CA GLY A 3 6.64 16.69 20.76
C GLY A 3 5.49 17.62 20.39
N ASP A 4 5.54 18.84 20.94
CA ASP A 4 4.62 19.91 20.61
C ASP A 4 4.99 20.48 19.23
N LEU A 5 4.31 19.98 18.22
CA LEU A 5 4.45 20.42 16.82
C LEU A 5 3.05 20.63 16.26
N PRO A 6 2.85 21.64 15.41
CA PRO A 6 1.59 21.82 14.71
C PRO A 6 1.18 20.54 13.98
N LEU A 7 -0.11 20.21 14.03
CA LEU A 7 -0.66 18.99 13.39
C LEU A 7 -0.32 18.93 11.90
N SER A 8 -0.34 20.08 11.22
CA SER A 8 0.02 20.21 9.80
C SER A 8 1.45 19.75 9.52
N LEU A 9 2.39 20.04 10.41
CA LEU A 9 3.79 19.63 10.27
C LEU A 9 3.97 18.14 10.55
N LYS A 10 3.31 17.62 11.60
CA LYS A 10 3.28 16.17 11.88
C LYS A 10 2.73 15.39 10.70
N ARG A 11 1.61 15.84 10.13
CA ARG A 11 1.01 15.25 8.92
C ARG A 11 1.99 15.24 7.75
N LYS A 12 2.59 16.39 7.41
CA LYS A 12 3.56 16.49 6.32
C LYS A 12 4.73 15.51 6.51
N LEU A 13 5.26 15.38 7.73
CA LEU A 13 6.36 14.47 8.03
C LEU A 13 5.94 13.00 7.84
N VAL A 14 4.74 12.61 8.32
CA VAL A 14 4.23 11.26 8.05
C VAL A 14 4.09 11.02 6.55
N ASP A 15 3.47 11.97 5.83
CA ASP A 15 3.16 11.81 4.42
C ASP A 15 4.42 11.77 3.53
N MET A 16 5.44 12.57 3.85
CA MET A 16 6.65 12.73 3.03
C MET A 16 7.79 11.78 3.41
N CYS A 17 7.95 11.47 4.69
CA CYS A 17 9.11 10.67 5.15
C CYS A 17 8.70 9.25 5.52
N ILE A 18 7.60 9.08 6.27
CA ILE A 18 7.24 7.77 6.82
C ILE A 18 6.48 6.93 5.79
N LEU A 19 5.53 7.52 5.04
CA LEU A 19 4.76 6.79 4.04
C LEU A 19 5.64 6.15 2.95
N PRO A 20 6.63 6.83 2.36
CA PRO A 20 7.50 6.19 1.37
C PRO A 20 8.30 5.02 1.93
N VAL A 21 8.79 5.15 3.18
CA VAL A 21 9.52 4.06 3.87
C VAL A 21 8.60 2.88 4.15
N LEU A 22 7.39 3.13 4.63
CA LEU A 22 6.41 2.09 4.93
C LEU A 22 5.91 1.37 3.66
N THR A 23 5.85 2.09 2.54
CA THR A 23 5.43 1.55 1.24
C THR A 23 6.62 1.16 0.36
N TYR A 24 7.82 1.07 0.91
CA TYR A 24 9.00 0.67 0.17
C TYR A 24 8.84 -0.76 -0.37
N GLY A 25 9.15 -0.95 -1.66
CA GLY A 25 8.94 -2.22 -2.35
C GLY A 25 7.47 -2.57 -2.60
N ALA A 26 6.51 -1.70 -2.25
CA ALA A 26 5.10 -2.01 -2.38
C ALA A 26 4.66 -2.30 -3.84
N GLN A 27 5.41 -1.74 -4.77
CA GLN A 27 5.19 -1.87 -6.20
C GLN A 27 5.62 -3.23 -6.79
N THR A 28 6.48 -4.01 -6.13
CA THR A 28 7.04 -5.25 -6.71
C THR A 28 6.42 -6.54 -6.16
N TRP A 29 5.79 -6.51 -4.99
CA TRP A 29 5.11 -7.67 -4.39
C TRP A 29 3.59 -7.65 -4.60
N SER A 30 2.90 -8.77 -4.36
CA SER A 30 1.44 -8.83 -4.32
C SER A 30 0.93 -8.29 -2.97
N LEU A 31 -0.03 -7.34 -2.97
CA LEU A 31 -0.65 -6.84 -1.75
C LEU A 31 -1.79 -7.77 -1.33
N THR A 32 -1.45 -8.81 -0.58
CA THR A 32 -2.47 -9.68 0.03
C THR A 32 -3.34 -8.90 1.02
N LEU A 33 -4.56 -9.39 1.26
CA LEU A 33 -5.48 -8.82 2.27
C LEU A 33 -4.83 -8.75 3.66
N SER A 34 -4.00 -9.74 4.02
CA SER A 34 -3.26 -9.75 5.29
C SER A 34 -2.24 -8.60 5.35
N GLN A 35 -1.48 -8.34 4.29
CA GLN A 35 -0.55 -7.22 4.23
C GLN A 35 -1.29 -5.88 4.27
N LYS A 36 -2.38 -5.71 3.51
CA LYS A 36 -3.22 -4.50 3.56
C LYS A 36 -3.73 -4.23 4.98
N SER A 37 -4.20 -5.27 5.68
CA SER A 37 -4.63 -5.17 7.07
C SER A 37 -3.50 -4.73 8.02
N LYS A 38 -2.32 -5.35 7.92
CA LYS A 38 -1.14 -4.97 8.72
C LYS A 38 -0.71 -3.52 8.48
N LEU A 39 -0.71 -3.07 7.24
CA LEU A 39 -0.44 -1.67 6.88
C LEU A 39 -1.48 -0.72 7.50
N GLY A 40 -2.76 -1.09 7.45
CA GLY A 40 -3.83 -0.34 8.08
C GLY A 40 -3.71 -0.25 9.61
N VAL A 41 -3.30 -1.35 10.27
CA VAL A 41 -3.03 -1.36 11.72
C VAL A 41 -1.86 -0.43 12.06
N CYS A 42 -0.77 -0.49 11.30
CA CYS A 42 0.39 0.40 11.47
C CYS A 42 -0.03 1.87 11.31
N GLN A 43 -0.78 2.19 10.25
CA GLN A 43 -1.29 3.54 10.02
C GLN A 43 -2.15 4.06 11.18
N ARG A 44 -3.10 3.25 11.66
CA ARG A 44 -3.96 3.62 12.80
C ARG A 44 -3.17 3.87 14.09
N ALA A 45 -2.08 3.13 14.31
CA ALA A 45 -1.20 3.36 15.45
C ALA A 45 -0.43 4.69 15.33
N MET A 46 0.06 4.99 14.12
CA MET A 46 0.72 6.28 13.83
C MET A 46 -0.24 7.46 13.98
N GLU A 47 -1.45 7.38 13.42
CA GLU A 47 -2.49 8.41 13.52
C GLU A 47 -2.83 8.73 14.99
N ARG A 48 -2.96 7.70 15.84
CA ARG A 48 -3.13 7.89 17.30
C ARG A 48 -1.94 8.60 17.93
N SER A 49 -0.71 8.21 17.57
CA SER A 49 0.50 8.87 18.08
C SER A 49 0.61 10.33 17.67
N VAL A 50 0.16 10.67 16.45
CA VAL A 50 0.12 12.06 15.94
C VAL A 50 -0.82 12.92 16.77
N LEU A 51 -2.00 12.40 17.11
CA LEU A 51 -3.01 13.10 17.91
C LEU A 51 -2.79 12.99 19.43
N GLY A 52 -1.85 12.16 19.89
CA GLY A 52 -1.65 11.90 21.32
C GLY A 52 -2.77 11.11 21.98
N VAL A 53 -3.61 10.43 21.21
CA VAL A 53 -4.80 9.70 21.68
C VAL A 53 -4.42 8.28 22.12
N LYS A 54 -4.94 7.84 23.26
CA LYS A 54 -4.79 6.48 23.78
C LYS A 54 -5.97 5.60 23.37
N LEU A 55 -5.80 4.28 23.45
CA LEU A 55 -6.90 3.34 23.19
C LEU A 55 -8.02 3.46 24.23
N THR A 56 -7.68 3.90 25.45
CA THR A 56 -8.63 4.16 26.56
C THR A 56 -9.64 5.24 26.24
N ASP A 57 -9.30 6.17 25.35
CA ASP A 57 -10.15 7.32 25.00
C ASP A 57 -11.34 6.89 24.13
N ARG A 58 -11.36 5.63 23.66
CA ARG A 58 -12.43 5.00 22.86
C ARG A 58 -12.89 5.82 21.65
N ILE A 59 -12.01 6.68 21.13
CA ILE A 59 -12.30 7.50 19.95
C ILE A 59 -12.34 6.59 18.72
N PRO A 60 -13.41 6.67 17.89
CA PRO A 60 -13.53 5.86 16.70
C PRO A 60 -12.46 6.20 15.66
N ASN A 61 -12.00 5.19 14.93
CA ASN A 61 -10.96 5.35 13.91
C ASN A 61 -11.36 6.34 12.80
N SER A 62 -12.64 6.42 12.45
CA SER A 62 -13.16 7.38 11.46
C SER A 62 -12.92 8.84 11.87
N THR A 63 -13.14 9.16 13.15
CA THR A 63 -12.88 10.49 13.69
C THR A 63 -11.39 10.81 13.72
N ILE A 64 -10.55 9.85 14.12
CA ILE A 64 -9.08 9.99 14.09
C ILE A 64 -8.59 10.26 12.66
N ARG A 65 -9.13 9.51 11.70
CA ARG A 65 -8.80 9.63 10.28
C ARG A 65 -9.18 11.00 9.72
N SER A 66 -10.39 11.46 10.01
CA SER A 66 -10.89 12.78 9.59
C SER A 66 -10.03 13.92 10.14
N LYS A 67 -9.60 13.81 11.41
CA LYS A 67 -8.74 14.82 12.06
C LYS A 67 -7.31 14.84 11.54
N THR A 68 -6.70 13.68 11.29
CA THR A 68 -5.29 13.61 10.84
C THR A 68 -5.13 13.94 9.37
N GLY A 69 -6.03 13.48 8.51
CA GLY A 69 -5.97 13.71 7.06
C GLY A 69 -4.74 13.09 6.36
N ILE A 70 -4.05 12.15 7.01
CA ILE A 70 -2.88 11.45 6.45
C ILE A 70 -3.31 10.60 5.26
N PHE A 71 -2.47 10.48 4.24
CA PHE A 71 -2.80 9.65 3.07
C PHE A 71 -3.00 8.19 3.45
N ASP A 72 -3.97 7.53 2.82
CA ASP A 72 -4.18 6.10 3.01
C ASP A 72 -2.97 5.30 2.49
N VAL A 73 -2.38 4.48 3.36
CA VAL A 73 -1.22 3.64 3.03
C VAL A 73 -1.59 2.63 1.94
N GLY A 74 -2.80 2.05 2.01
CA GLY A 74 -3.29 1.09 1.02
C GLY A 74 -3.39 1.72 -0.37
N ARG A 75 -3.99 2.91 -0.45
CA ARG A 75 -4.11 3.69 -1.69
C ARG A 75 -2.77 4.16 -2.23
N LYS A 76 -1.83 4.54 -1.35
CA LYS A 76 -0.46 4.90 -1.76
C LYS A 76 0.28 3.70 -2.35
N ALA A 77 0.21 2.54 -1.69
CA ALA A 77 0.80 1.29 -2.15
C ALA A 77 0.20 0.84 -3.49
N ALA A 78 -1.13 0.90 -3.61
CA ALA A 78 -1.85 0.68 -4.86
C ALA A 78 -1.36 1.61 -5.98
N LYS A 79 -1.30 2.93 -5.73
CA LYS A 79 -0.83 3.89 -6.72
C LYS A 79 0.59 3.60 -7.20
N LEU A 80 1.54 3.34 -6.28
CA LEU A 80 2.92 2.99 -6.64
C LEU A 80 3.00 1.75 -7.53
N LYS A 81 2.16 0.76 -7.24
CA LYS A 81 2.07 -0.46 -8.04
C LYS A 81 1.49 -0.20 -9.42
N TRP A 82 0.48 0.66 -9.53
CA TRP A 82 -0.10 1.11 -10.81
C TRP A 82 0.89 1.87 -11.67
N ASP A 83 1.61 2.82 -11.06
CA ASP A 83 2.64 3.60 -11.73
C ASP A 83 3.77 2.67 -12.24
N TRP A 84 4.18 1.69 -11.44
CA TRP A 84 5.16 0.67 -11.82
C TRP A 84 4.66 -0.23 -12.95
N ALA A 85 3.41 -0.67 -12.92
CA ALA A 85 2.82 -1.47 -14.00
C ALA A 85 2.85 -0.70 -15.33
N GLY A 86 2.44 0.57 -15.32
CA GLY A 86 2.55 1.43 -16.50
C GLY A 86 4.00 1.60 -16.98
N HIS A 87 4.95 1.69 -16.05
CA HIS A 87 6.38 1.75 -16.40
C HIS A 87 6.86 0.47 -17.08
N VAL A 88 6.53 -0.71 -16.53
CA VAL A 88 6.85 -2.02 -17.12
C VAL A 88 6.25 -2.17 -18.52
N CYS A 89 5.00 -1.77 -18.73
CA CYS A 89 4.34 -1.84 -20.05
C CYS A 89 5.05 -0.99 -21.13
N ARG A 90 5.73 0.08 -20.73
CA ARG A 90 6.52 0.95 -21.63
C ARG A 90 7.96 0.47 -21.84
N MET A 91 8.43 -0.54 -21.10
CA MET A 91 9.79 -1.05 -21.25
C MET A 91 9.95 -1.88 -22.54
N PRO A 92 11.16 -1.86 -23.14
CA PRO A 92 11.56 -2.83 -24.16
C PRO A 92 11.37 -4.29 -23.69
N GLN A 93 11.10 -5.19 -24.64
CA GLN A 93 10.79 -6.60 -24.39
C GLN A 93 11.97 -7.38 -23.79
N ASP A 94 13.19 -6.99 -24.11
CA ASP A 94 14.44 -7.59 -23.64
C ASP A 94 14.79 -7.21 -22.19
N ARG A 95 14.07 -6.24 -21.58
CA ARG A 95 14.32 -5.85 -20.19
C ARG A 95 13.86 -6.96 -19.24
N TRP A 96 14.78 -7.40 -18.39
CA TRP A 96 14.52 -8.38 -17.33
C TRP A 96 13.29 -8.10 -16.48
N ALA A 97 13.02 -6.83 -16.14
CA ALA A 97 11.85 -6.46 -15.34
C ALA A 97 10.54 -6.82 -16.05
N ARG A 98 10.47 -6.61 -17.37
CA ARG A 98 9.30 -6.94 -18.18
C ARG A 98 9.18 -8.46 -18.37
N LEU A 99 10.29 -9.10 -18.77
CA LEU A 99 10.35 -10.56 -18.91
C LEU A 99 9.90 -11.26 -17.63
N ALA A 100 10.48 -10.93 -16.48
CA ALA A 100 10.13 -11.55 -15.21
C ALA A 100 8.66 -11.31 -14.79
N THR A 101 8.05 -10.21 -15.22
CA THR A 101 6.65 -9.88 -14.92
C THR A 101 5.68 -10.65 -15.81
N GLU A 102 5.99 -10.77 -17.10
CA GLU A 102 5.15 -11.43 -18.11
C GLU A 102 5.39 -12.95 -18.18
N TRP A 103 6.53 -13.44 -17.66
CA TRP A 103 6.94 -14.82 -17.82
C TRP A 103 5.99 -15.81 -17.13
N ILE A 104 5.52 -16.78 -17.90
CA ILE A 104 4.74 -17.93 -17.45
C ILE A 104 5.44 -19.18 -18.00
N PRO A 105 5.85 -20.15 -17.16
CA PRO A 105 6.52 -21.34 -17.65
C PRO A 105 5.62 -22.15 -18.60
N ALA A 106 6.19 -22.66 -19.68
CA ALA A 106 5.48 -23.49 -20.65
C ALA A 106 4.94 -24.76 -19.98
N GLY A 107 3.69 -25.13 -20.28
CA GLY A 107 3.03 -26.30 -19.69
C GLY A 107 2.58 -26.12 -18.23
N TRP A 108 2.86 -24.96 -17.60
CA TRP A 108 2.46 -24.72 -16.22
C TRP A 108 0.97 -24.39 -16.12
N ARG A 109 0.25 -25.15 -15.28
CA ARG A 109 -1.16 -24.89 -14.95
C ARG A 109 -1.30 -24.55 -13.47
N ARG A 110 -2.19 -23.59 -13.17
CA ARG A 110 -2.54 -23.27 -11.77
C ARG A 110 -3.20 -24.47 -11.10
N LYS A 111 -2.80 -24.76 -9.87
CA LYS A 111 -3.56 -25.68 -9.01
C LYS A 111 -4.96 -25.11 -8.78
N ARG A 112 -5.98 -25.97 -8.82
CA ARG A 112 -7.36 -25.63 -8.47
C ARG A 112 -7.46 -25.30 -6.97
N GLY A 113 -8.42 -24.47 -6.60
CA GLY A 113 -8.66 -24.05 -5.20
C GLY A 113 -8.08 -22.67 -4.90
N ARG A 114 -7.19 -22.59 -3.90
CA ARG A 114 -6.59 -21.33 -3.40
C ARG A 114 -5.12 -21.21 -3.83
N PRO A 115 -4.82 -20.91 -5.11
CA PRO A 115 -3.45 -20.66 -5.55
C PRO A 115 -2.89 -19.38 -4.87
N ARG A 116 -1.56 -19.28 -4.80
CA ARG A 116 -0.90 -18.07 -4.30
C ARG A 116 -1.21 -16.88 -5.22
N THR A 117 -1.51 -15.74 -4.61
CA THR A 117 -1.78 -14.47 -5.30
C THR A 117 -0.52 -13.98 -6.01
N ARG A 118 -0.62 -13.81 -7.33
CA ARG A 118 0.44 -13.19 -8.13
C ARG A 118 0.37 -11.68 -8.06
N TRP A 119 1.45 -11.06 -8.50
CA TRP A 119 1.52 -9.62 -8.66
C TRP A 119 0.43 -9.10 -9.62
N SER A 120 0.20 -9.80 -10.74
CA SER A 120 -0.82 -9.49 -11.75
C SER A 120 -2.26 -9.64 -11.24
N ASP A 121 -2.56 -10.65 -10.43
CA ASP A 121 -3.93 -10.89 -9.93
C ASP A 121 -4.42 -9.69 -9.09
N ASP A 122 -3.51 -9.05 -8.37
CA ASP A 122 -3.77 -7.85 -7.58
C ASP A 122 -3.98 -6.61 -8.47
N LEU A 123 -3.32 -6.56 -9.63
CA LEU A 123 -3.62 -5.54 -10.63
C LEU A 123 -5.05 -5.67 -11.15
N ASP A 124 -5.45 -6.88 -11.53
CA ASP A 124 -6.80 -7.15 -12.03
C ASP A 124 -7.87 -6.82 -10.99
N ALA A 125 -7.60 -7.10 -9.71
CA ALA A 125 -8.47 -6.74 -8.61
C ALA A 125 -8.59 -5.21 -8.46
N MET A 126 -7.47 -4.48 -8.52
CA MET A 126 -7.46 -3.02 -8.44
C MET A 126 -8.20 -2.37 -9.61
N ASN A 127 -8.06 -2.89 -10.83
CA ASN A 127 -8.77 -2.35 -11.99
C ASN A 127 -10.31 -2.40 -11.83
N LYS A 128 -10.83 -3.40 -11.09
CA LYS A 128 -12.26 -3.50 -10.77
C LYS A 128 -12.72 -2.48 -9.73
N GLU A 129 -11.85 -2.06 -8.82
CA GLU A 129 -12.16 -1.08 -7.76
C GLU A 129 -12.14 0.38 -8.28
N TRP A 130 -11.45 0.66 -9.39
CA TRP A 130 -11.23 2.01 -9.93
C TRP A 130 -12.09 2.33 -11.17
N ARG A 131 -12.99 1.42 -11.54
CA ARG A 131 -13.94 1.58 -12.66
C ARG A 131 -15.32 1.98 -12.17
#